data_AF-A0A3M8T1I7-F1
#
_entry.id   AF-A0A3M8T1I7-F1
#
_cell.length_a   1.000
_cell.length_b   1.000
_cell.length_c   1.000
_cell.angle_alpha   90.00
_cell.angle_beta   90.00
_cell.angle_gamma   90.00
#
_symmetry.space_group_name_H-M   'P 1'
#
loop_
_entity.id
_entity.type
_entity.pdbx_description
1 polymer ?
#
loop_
_entity_poly.entity_id
_entity_poly.type
_entity_poly.pdbx_seq_one_letter_code
_entity_poly.pdbx_strand_id
1 'polypeptide(L)'
;MINDILKRVTQWIVGEDTGLSAIAIWSSMMGVHPEDGFCTPSDPSDLGRCLRLLELVPEWMERISEMATHGREWAALVSHWEELHQLMADEVGIDWSKGNIALRTHERMKAIQKQHRT
;
A
#
# COMPACT_ATOMS: atom_id res chain seq x y z
N MET A 1 -10.48 -19.94 8.18
CA MET A 1 -9.60 -19.36 7.14
C MET A 1 -10.19 -18.07 6.56
N ILE A 2 -11.34 -18.06 5.88
CA ILE A 2 -11.96 -16.79 5.41
C ILE A 2 -12.48 -15.90 6.55
N ASN A 3 -13.15 -16.49 7.55
CA ASN A 3 -13.71 -15.73 8.67
C ASN A 3 -12.66 -14.99 9.52
N ASP A 4 -11.40 -15.45 9.49
CA ASP A 4 -10.31 -14.81 10.23
C ASP A 4 -9.75 -13.58 9.49
N ILE A 5 -9.53 -13.71 8.16
CA ILE A 5 -9.17 -12.58 7.30
C ILE A 5 -10.21 -11.46 7.44
N LEU A 6 -11.49 -11.81 7.27
CA LEU A 6 -12.59 -10.84 7.39
C LEU A 6 -12.59 -10.15 8.76
N LYS A 7 -12.36 -10.88 9.86
CA LYS A 7 -12.27 -10.29 11.19
C LYS A 7 -11.12 -9.30 11.33
N ARG A 8 -9.91 -9.65 10.86
CA ARG A 8 -8.74 -8.75 10.89
C ARG A 8 -9.01 -7.45 10.13
N VAL A 9 -9.53 -7.55 8.91
CA VAL A 9 -9.70 -6.38 8.03
C VAL A 9 -10.89 -5.50 8.40
N THR A 10 -11.95 -6.10 8.95
CA THR A 10 -13.10 -5.34 9.47
C THR A 10 -12.76 -4.58 10.75
N GLN A 11 -11.86 -5.12 11.58
CA GLN A 11 -11.34 -4.38 12.73
C GLN A 11 -10.35 -3.29 12.30
N TRP A 12 -9.52 -3.56 11.29
CA TRP A 12 -8.54 -2.61 10.78
C TRP A 12 -9.18 -1.39 10.11
N ILE A 13 -10.22 -1.58 9.28
CA ILE A 13 -10.81 -0.48 8.49
C ILE A 13 -11.43 0.63 9.36
N VAL A 14 -11.80 0.33 10.61
CA VAL A 14 -12.31 1.31 11.59
C VAL A 14 -11.21 1.84 12.52
N GLY A 15 -9.96 1.47 12.31
CA GLY A 15 -8.80 1.88 13.10
C GLY A 15 -8.08 3.10 12.52
N GLU A 16 -7.04 3.54 13.24
CA GLU A 16 -6.28 4.75 12.91
C GLU A 16 -5.15 4.50 11.89
N ASP A 17 -4.71 3.25 11.71
CA ASP A 17 -3.67 2.88 10.74
C ASP A 17 -4.24 2.67 9.32
N THR A 18 -5.11 3.59 8.92
CA THR A 18 -5.83 3.61 7.64
C THR A 18 -5.50 4.87 6.84
N GLY A 19 -5.90 4.91 5.57
CA GLY A 19 -5.69 6.04 4.68
C GLY A 19 -6.13 5.69 3.26
N LEU A 20 -6.36 6.69 2.41
CA LEU A 20 -7.01 6.50 1.10
C LEU A 20 -6.36 5.41 0.24
N SER A 21 -5.02 5.35 0.19
CA SER A 21 -4.29 4.33 -0.58
C SER A 21 -4.41 2.92 -0.01
N ALA A 22 -4.37 2.77 1.32
CA ALA A 22 -4.57 1.48 1.97
C ALA A 22 -6.03 1.03 1.86
N ILE A 23 -6.98 1.97 1.97
CA ILE A 23 -8.42 1.74 1.75
C ILE A 23 -8.67 1.33 0.30
N ALA A 24 -7.93 1.86 -0.68
CA ALA A 24 -8.04 1.43 -2.06
C ALA A 24 -7.65 -0.05 -2.24
N ILE A 25 -6.54 -0.49 -1.61
CA ILE A 25 -6.16 -1.92 -1.59
C ILE A 25 -7.27 -2.75 -0.93
N TRP A 26 -7.68 -2.37 0.27
CA TRP A 26 -8.75 -3.05 1.00
C TRP A 26 -10.02 -3.17 0.16
N SER A 27 -10.43 -2.08 -0.50
CA SER A 27 -11.65 -2.03 -1.32
C SER A 27 -11.55 -2.98 -2.51
N SER A 28 -10.40 -3.01 -3.19
CA SER A 28 -10.13 -3.95 -4.29
C SER A 28 -10.21 -5.39 -3.81
N MET A 29 -9.57 -5.72 -2.68
CA MET A 29 -9.56 -7.08 -2.13
C MET A 29 -10.93 -7.54 -1.65
N MET A 30 -11.75 -6.60 -1.17
CA MET A 30 -13.12 -6.82 -0.70
C MET A 30 -14.17 -6.76 -1.84
N GLY A 31 -13.78 -6.38 -3.05
CA GLY A 31 -14.69 -6.25 -4.19
C GLY A 31 -15.69 -5.09 -4.07
N VAL A 32 -15.31 -4.02 -3.37
CA VAL A 32 -16.12 -2.80 -3.19
C VAL A 32 -15.45 -1.59 -3.83
N HIS A 33 -16.21 -0.51 -4.02
CA HIS A 33 -15.69 0.73 -4.61
C HIS A 33 -15.51 1.81 -3.53
N PRO A 34 -14.31 2.39 -3.38
CA PRO A 34 -14.09 3.51 -2.47
C PRO A 34 -14.68 4.81 -3.06
N GLU A 35 -15.23 5.68 -2.21
CA GLU A 35 -15.83 6.97 -2.66
C GLU A 35 -14.79 7.90 -3.28
N ASP A 36 -13.59 7.97 -2.71
CA ASP A 36 -12.48 8.80 -3.21
C ASP A 36 -11.74 8.18 -4.41
N GLY A 37 -12.24 7.04 -4.91
CA GLY A 37 -11.57 6.25 -5.94
C GLY A 37 -10.36 5.49 -5.43
N PHE A 38 -9.69 4.76 -6.34
CA PHE A 38 -8.54 3.93 -6.00
C PHE A 38 -7.26 4.77 -5.91
N CYS A 39 -7.16 5.65 -4.90
CA CYS A 39 -5.98 6.49 -4.68
C CYS A 39 -4.69 5.66 -4.54
N THR A 40 -3.57 6.17 -5.06
CA THR A 40 -2.25 5.57 -4.89
C THR A 40 -1.52 6.15 -3.67
N PRO A 41 -0.55 5.43 -3.06
CA PRO A 41 0.29 6.03 -2.02
C PRO A 41 1.13 7.16 -2.61
N SER A 42 1.00 8.36 -2.02
CA SER A 42 1.68 9.57 -2.51
C SER A 42 3.05 9.78 -1.88
N ASP A 43 3.25 9.24 -0.67
CA ASP A 43 4.48 9.35 0.11
C ASP A 43 4.79 8.08 0.92
N PRO A 44 5.95 8.01 1.61
CA PRO A 44 6.29 6.83 2.42
C PRO A 44 5.35 6.54 3.59
N SER A 45 4.65 7.55 4.13
CA SER A 45 3.65 7.33 5.20
C SER A 45 2.43 6.61 4.64
N ASP A 46 1.95 7.02 3.46
CA ASP A 46 0.90 6.32 2.72
C ASP A 46 1.30 4.89 2.35
N LEU A 47 2.53 4.71 1.83
CA LEU A 47 3.06 3.40 1.49
C LEU A 47 3.15 2.52 2.74
N GLY A 48 3.67 3.04 3.85
CA GLY A 48 3.80 2.30 5.11
C GLY A 48 2.45 1.76 5.61
N ARG A 49 1.37 2.54 5.51
CA ARG A 49 0.00 2.07 5.81
C ARG A 49 -0.43 0.93 4.89
N CYS A 50 -0.12 1.01 3.61
CA CYS A 50 -0.40 -0.06 2.65
C CYS A 50 0.36 -1.35 3.00
N LEU A 51 1.64 -1.24 3.35
CA LEU A 51 2.48 -2.40 3.69
C LEU A 51 2.03 -3.04 5.01
N ARG A 52 1.70 -2.25 6.05
CA ARG A 52 1.16 -2.80 7.30
C ARG A 52 -0.20 -3.47 7.15
N LEU A 53 -1.07 -3.00 6.24
CA LEU A 53 -2.29 -3.73 5.88
C LEU A 53 -1.94 -5.11 5.29
N LEU A 54 -0.93 -5.21 4.43
CA LEU A 54 -0.50 -6.48 3.85
C LEU A 54 0.21 -7.39 4.86
N GLU A 55 0.96 -6.85 5.82
CA GLU A 55 1.51 -7.63 6.95
C GLU A 55 0.38 -8.15 7.86
N LEU A 56 -0.67 -7.37 8.05
CA LEU A 56 -1.88 -7.81 8.76
C LEU A 56 -2.59 -8.92 7.98
N VAL A 57 -2.54 -8.93 6.65
CA VAL A 57 -3.22 -9.89 5.76
C VAL A 57 -2.25 -10.43 4.70
N PRO A 58 -1.31 -11.31 5.07
CA PRO A 58 -0.29 -11.82 4.16
C PRO A 58 -0.90 -12.54 2.94
N GLU A 59 -2.12 -13.05 3.06
CA GLU A 59 -2.89 -13.66 1.97
C GLU A 59 -3.17 -12.70 0.80
N TRP A 60 -3.01 -11.39 1.00
CA TRP A 60 -3.18 -10.36 -0.03
C TRP A 60 -1.86 -9.92 -0.69
N MET A 61 -0.70 -10.32 -0.15
CA MET A 61 0.60 -9.91 -0.71
C MET A 61 0.76 -10.38 -2.15
N GLU A 62 0.42 -11.65 -2.45
CA GLU A 62 0.51 -12.20 -3.81
C GLU A 62 -0.49 -11.55 -4.79
N ARG A 63 -1.53 -10.93 -4.26
CA ARG A 63 -2.61 -10.28 -5.02
C ARG A 63 -2.35 -8.81 -5.29
N ILE A 64 -1.30 -8.21 -4.71
CA ILE A 64 -1.07 -6.76 -4.84
C ILE A 64 -0.95 -6.32 -6.31
N SER A 65 -0.44 -7.19 -7.18
CA SER A 65 -0.36 -6.95 -8.62
C SER A 65 -1.72 -6.70 -9.29
N GLU A 66 -2.82 -7.18 -8.71
CA GLU A 66 -4.19 -6.91 -9.17
C GLU A 66 -4.51 -5.41 -9.15
N MET A 67 -3.88 -4.62 -8.27
CA MET A 67 -4.12 -3.18 -8.21
C MET A 67 -3.75 -2.47 -9.52
N ALA A 68 -2.94 -3.06 -10.39
CA ALA A 68 -2.64 -2.53 -11.72
C ALA A 68 -3.89 -2.26 -12.58
N THR A 69 -5.03 -2.91 -12.28
CA THR A 69 -6.30 -2.65 -12.97
C THR A 69 -6.88 -1.26 -12.67
N HIS A 70 -6.43 -0.61 -11.60
CA HIS A 70 -6.96 0.67 -11.12
C HIS A 70 -6.21 1.89 -11.68
N GLY A 71 -5.57 1.73 -12.83
CA GLY A 71 -4.97 2.82 -13.59
C GLY A 71 -3.44 2.80 -13.64
N ARG A 72 -2.88 3.68 -14.46
CA ARG A 72 -1.45 3.72 -14.80
C ARG A 72 -0.55 3.93 -13.58
N GLU A 73 -0.99 4.72 -12.61
CA GLU A 73 -0.22 5.00 -11.40
C GLU A 73 -0.08 3.76 -10.52
N TRP A 74 -1.18 3.03 -10.29
CA TRP A 74 -1.12 1.75 -9.58
C TRP A 74 -0.27 0.74 -10.33
N ALA A 75 -0.46 0.60 -11.65
CA ALA A 75 0.33 -0.31 -12.47
C ALA A 75 1.85 -0.04 -12.34
N ALA A 76 2.26 1.23 -12.32
CA ALA A 76 3.66 1.63 -12.16
C ALA A 76 4.21 1.37 -10.74
N LEU A 77 3.39 1.51 -9.71
CA LEU A 77 3.81 1.25 -8.32
C LEU A 77 3.93 -0.25 -8.06
N VAL A 78 2.94 -1.06 -8.47
CA VAL A 78 2.96 -2.49 -8.19
C VAL A 78 4.02 -3.25 -8.99
N SER A 79 4.45 -2.73 -10.14
CA SER A 79 5.61 -3.28 -10.86
C SER A 79 6.94 -3.13 -10.11
N HIS A 80 6.98 -2.26 -9.09
CA HIS A 80 8.14 -2.01 -8.23
C HIS A 80 7.83 -2.29 -6.75
N TRP A 81 6.78 -3.04 -6.45
CA TRP A 81 6.29 -3.18 -5.07
C TRP A 81 7.32 -3.79 -4.13
N GLU A 82 8.00 -4.86 -4.56
CA GLU A 82 9.03 -5.54 -3.78
C GLU A 82 10.22 -4.61 -3.47
N GLU A 83 10.64 -3.81 -4.45
CA GLU A 83 11.70 -2.82 -4.28
C GLU A 83 11.30 -1.76 -3.24
N LEU A 84 10.08 -1.22 -3.35
CA LEU A 84 9.55 -0.22 -2.42
C LEU A 84 9.38 -0.78 -1.00
N HIS A 85 8.93 -2.03 -0.87
CA HIS A 85 8.85 -2.73 0.40
C HIS A 85 10.22 -2.88 1.05
N GLN A 86 11.21 -3.36 0.30
CA GLN A 86 12.58 -3.53 0.80
C GLN A 86 13.21 -2.19 1.20
N LEU A 87 13.03 -1.14 0.39
CA LEU A 87 13.51 0.20 0.72
C LEU A 87 12.91 0.72 2.04
N MET A 88 11.59 0.58 2.25
CA MET A 88 10.97 0.97 3.52
C MET A 88 11.47 0.15 4.70
N ALA A 89 11.53 -1.18 4.54
CA ALA A 89 11.97 -2.09 5.58
C ALA A 89 13.41 -1.80 6.04
N ASP A 90 14.30 -1.45 5.09
CA ASP A 90 15.69 -1.12 5.38
C ASP A 90 15.87 0.29 5.93
N GLU A 91 15.09 1.26 5.45
CA GLU A 91 15.28 2.67 5.77
C GLU A 91 14.66 3.06 7.11
N VAL A 92 13.41 2.68 7.35
CA VAL A 92 12.67 3.07 8.56
C VAL A 92 12.04 1.89 9.29
N GLY A 93 12.03 0.69 8.71
CA GLY A 93 11.21 -0.42 9.20
C GLY A 93 9.74 -0.17 8.83
N ILE A 94 8.99 -1.22 8.50
CA ILE A 94 7.58 -1.08 8.07
C ILE A 94 6.71 -0.43 9.15
N ASP A 95 7.08 -0.62 10.42
CA ASP A 95 6.49 -0.03 11.63
C ASP A 95 7.14 1.29 12.08
N TRP A 96 8.05 1.86 11.27
CA TRP A 96 8.85 3.05 11.61
C TRP A 96 9.80 2.88 12.81
N SER A 97 10.15 1.64 13.19
CA SER A 97 11.04 1.35 14.33
C SER A 97 12.52 1.74 14.13
N LYS A 98 12.99 1.85 12.88
CA LYS A 98 14.40 2.14 12.55
C LYS A 98 14.68 3.62 12.27
N GLY A 99 13.64 4.44 12.10
CA GLY A 99 13.79 5.86 11.79
C GLY A 99 12.45 6.55 11.55
N ASN A 100 12.47 7.88 11.45
CA ASN A 100 11.29 8.72 11.25
C ASN A 100 11.28 9.44 9.89
N ILE A 101 12.27 9.18 9.03
CA ILE A 101 12.41 9.80 7.71
C ILE A 101 12.80 8.73 6.69
N ALA A 102 11.99 8.58 5.65
CA ALA A 102 12.18 7.62 4.56
C ALA A 102 12.54 8.32 3.24
N LEU A 103 13.70 8.99 3.19
CA LEU A 103 14.09 9.84 2.07
C LEU A 103 14.32 9.04 0.78
N ARG A 104 15.05 7.92 0.84
CA ARG A 104 15.33 7.08 -0.33
C ARG A 104 14.06 6.48 -0.90
N THR A 105 13.17 6.03 -0.01
CA THR A 105 11.85 5.54 -0.41
C THR A 105 11.05 6.66 -1.09
N HIS A 106 11.01 7.86 -0.49
CA HIS A 106 10.30 8.99 -1.08
C HIS A 106 10.83 9.32 -2.48
N GLU A 107 12.15 9.46 -2.64
CA GLU A 107 12.79 9.73 -3.92
C GLU A 107 12.44 8.66 -4.97
N ARG A 108 12.44 7.38 -4.58
CA ARG A 108 12.07 6.28 -5.48
C ARG A 108 10.62 6.35 -5.91
N MET A 109 9.69 6.58 -4.98
CA MET A 109 8.26 6.75 -5.29
C MET A 109 8.05 7.91 -6.28
N LYS A 110 8.70 9.05 -6.05
CA LYS A 110 8.60 10.22 -6.96
C LYS A 110 9.18 9.92 -8.34
N ALA A 111 10.27 9.16 -8.42
CA ALA A 111 10.84 8.74 -9.69
C ALA A 111 9.87 7.86 -10.49
N ILE A 112 9.22 6.89 -9.85
CA ILE A 112 8.20 6.01 -10.48
C ILE A 112 7.03 6.84 -11.00
N GLN A 113 6.46 7.70 -10.15
CA GLN A 113 5.30 8.53 -10.49
C GLN A 113 5.61 9.50 -11.63
N LYS A 114 6.81 10.11 -11.65
CA LYS A 114 7.22 11.05 -12.71
C LYS A 114 7.32 10.38 -14.08
N GLN A 115 7.79 9.13 -14.14
CA GLN A 115 7.92 8.38 -15.40
C GLN A 115 6.57 8.05 -16.05
N HIS A 116 5.48 8.10 -15.29
CA HIS A 116 4.15 7.63 -15.73
C HIS A 116 3.09 8.74 -15.78
N ARG A 117 3.51 10.01 -15.65
CA ARG A 117 2.63 11.20 -15.63
C ARG A 117 2.25 11.76 -17.01
N THR A 118 2.56 11.07 -18.10
CA THR A 118 2.19 11.45 -19.48
C THR A 118 1.22 10.44 -20.07
#